data_AF-A0A091DK00-F1
#
_entry.id   AF-A0A091DK00-F1
#
_cell.length_a   1.000
_cell.length_b   1.000
_cell.length_c   1.000
_cell.angle_alpha   90.00
_cell.angle_beta   90.00
_cell.angle_gamma   90.00
#
_symmetry.space_group_name_H-M   'P 1'
#
loop_
_entity.id
_entity.type
_entity.pdbx_description
1 polymer ?
#
loop_
_entity_poly.entity_id
_entity_poly.type
_entity_poly.pdbx_seq_one_letter_code
_entity_poly.pdbx_strand_id
1 'polypeptide(L)'
;MAAAADLKLLEKSLGLKKGKKYSAQGERQIPVLQTNNGPTLIGLTTIATHPVKQANKEHLLGSTAEEKAVVQQWLEYRVAQVDRHSSKENIHTLLKDLNSYLEIKSTLRDITLP
;
A
#
# COMPACT_ATOMS: atom_id res chain seq x y z
N MET A 1 -1.29 16.53 1.80
CA MET A 1 -0.48 15.30 1.95
C MET A 1 -1.17 14.17 1.22
N ALA A 2 -0.57 13.64 0.16
CA ALA A 2 -1.16 12.58 -0.68
C ALA A 2 -1.47 11.31 0.13
N ALA A 3 -0.54 10.87 0.98
CA ALA A 3 -0.69 9.69 1.83
C ALA A 3 -1.97 9.70 2.71
N ALA A 4 -2.32 10.85 3.30
CA ALA A 4 -3.52 10.97 4.12
C ALA A 4 -4.83 10.87 3.29
N ALA A 5 -4.81 11.29 2.03
CA ALA A 5 -5.96 11.14 1.13
C ALA A 5 -6.15 9.67 0.73
N ASP A 6 -5.07 8.98 0.39
CA ASP A 6 -5.10 7.56 0.04
C ASP A 6 -5.59 6.69 1.20
N LEU A 7 -5.13 6.97 2.42
CA LEU A 7 -5.57 6.26 3.62
C LEU A 7 -7.08 6.47 3.89
N LYS A 8 -7.60 7.68 3.67
CA LYS A 8 -9.05 7.95 3.77
C LYS A 8 -9.85 7.21 2.69
N LEU A 9 -9.31 7.11 1.46
CA LEU A 9 -9.93 6.35 0.38
C LEU A 9 -9.95 4.86 0.69
N LEU A 10 -8.85 4.33 1.22
CA LEU A 10 -8.76 2.94 1.69
C LEU A 10 -9.79 2.66 2.79
N GLU A 11 -9.94 3.52 3.80
CA GLU A 11 -10.97 3.33 4.82
C GLU A 11 -12.38 3.32 4.24
N LYS A 12 -12.66 4.21 3.28
CA LYS A 12 -13.94 4.25 2.58
C LYS A 12 -14.20 2.97 1.79
N SER A 13 -13.22 2.46 1.04
CA SER A 13 -13.37 1.21 0.27
C SER A 13 -13.51 -0.03 1.15
N LEU A 14 -12.94 0.01 2.36
CA LEU A 14 -13.09 -1.04 3.37
C LEU A 14 -14.43 -0.95 4.13
N GLY A 15 -15.22 0.11 3.95
CA GLY A 15 -16.50 0.31 4.63
C GLY A 15 -16.38 0.82 6.08
N LEU A 16 -15.21 1.36 6.44
CA LEU A 16 -14.98 1.89 7.80
C LEU A 16 -15.59 3.29 7.95
N LYS A 17 -16.13 3.57 9.14
CA LYS A 17 -16.67 4.90 9.47
C LYS A 17 -15.55 5.93 9.46
N LYS A 18 -15.80 7.11 8.86
CA LYS A 18 -14.88 8.25 8.88
C LYS A 18 -14.65 8.70 10.33
N GLY A 19 -13.39 8.78 10.74
CA GLY A 19 -13.07 9.28 12.09
C GLY A 19 -11.57 9.36 12.43
N LYS A 20 -10.69 8.72 11.66
CA LYS A 20 -9.26 8.74 11.96
C LYS A 20 -8.60 10.06 11.54
N LYS A 21 -7.85 10.64 12.46
CA LYS A 21 -7.03 11.84 12.21
C LYS A 21 -5.64 11.39 11.79
N TYR A 22 -5.31 11.63 10.53
CA TYR A 22 -3.96 11.43 10.00
C TYR A 22 -3.17 12.73 10.10
N SER A 23 -1.93 12.62 10.55
CA SER A 23 -0.95 13.71 10.59
C SER A 23 0.32 13.27 9.86
N ALA A 24 1.31 14.16 9.73
CA ALA A 24 2.63 13.80 9.23
C ALA A 24 3.71 14.31 10.17
N GLN A 25 4.84 13.59 10.17
CA GLN A 25 6.01 13.92 10.95
C GLN A 25 7.24 14.05 10.05
N GLY A 26 8.03 15.10 10.30
CA GLY A 26 9.31 15.37 9.64
C GLY A 26 9.20 15.91 8.21
N GLU A 27 10.35 16.25 7.63
CA GLU A 27 10.46 16.80 6.27
C GLU A 27 9.96 15.83 5.20
N ARG A 28 10.16 14.52 5.43
CA ARG A 28 9.67 13.45 4.55
C ARG A 28 8.16 13.22 4.62
N GLN A 29 7.43 14.01 5.42
CA GLN A 29 5.98 13.95 5.56
C GLN A 29 5.47 12.53 5.86
N ILE A 30 6.15 11.81 6.76
CA ILE A 30 5.83 10.42 7.09
C ILE A 30 4.46 10.40 7.78
N PRO A 31 3.47 9.64 7.29
CA PRO A 31 2.13 9.66 7.86
C PRO A 31 2.14 9.03 9.27
N VAL A 32 1.34 9.62 10.15
CA VAL A 32 1.16 9.21 11.55
C VAL A 32 -0.34 9.12 11.84
N LEU A 33 -0.73 8.01 12.47
CA LEU A 33 -2.08 7.77 12.96
C LEU A 33 -2.05 7.58 14.48
N GLN A 34 -2.70 8.48 15.19
CA GLN A 34 -3.03 8.27 16.60
C GLN A 34 -4.26 7.38 16.69
N THR A 35 -4.12 6.22 17.34
CA THR A 35 -5.23 5.32 17.62
C THR A 35 -5.85 5.71 18.96
N ASN A 36 -7.17 5.57 19.10
CA ASN A 36 -7.88 6.05 20.30
C ASN A 36 -7.48 5.29 21.57
N ASN A 37 -7.19 3.99 21.45
CA ASN A 37 -6.94 3.08 22.58
C ASN A 37 -5.70 2.19 22.33
N GLY A 38 -4.70 2.67 21.59
CA GLY A 38 -3.55 1.85 21.20
C GLY A 38 -2.29 2.66 20.89
N PRO A 39 -1.23 2.01 20.41
CA PRO A 39 0.00 2.70 20.04
C PRO A 39 -0.23 3.67 18.87
N THR A 40 0.63 4.69 18.80
CA THR A 40 0.71 5.54 17.62
C THR A 40 1.33 4.75 16.47
N LEU A 41 0.64 4.71 15.32
CA LEU A 41 1.13 4.03 14.14
C LEU A 41 1.85 5.04 13.23
N ILE A 42 3.02 4.67 12.75
CA ILE A 42 3.88 5.53 11.92
C ILE A 42 4.23 4.77 10.64
N GLY A 43 4.16 5.48 9.51
CA GLY A 43 4.51 4.94 8.20
C GLY A 43 3.30 4.44 7.42
N LEU A 44 3.35 4.63 6.10
CA LEU A 44 2.21 4.42 5.22
C LEU A 44 1.75 2.96 5.15
N THR A 45 2.72 2.04 5.06
CA THR A 45 2.47 0.60 5.01
C THR A 45 1.88 0.10 6.32
N THR A 46 2.48 0.47 7.45
CA THR A 46 1.99 0.17 8.80
C THR A 46 0.57 0.67 9.01
N ILE A 47 0.29 1.92 8.63
CA ILE A 47 -1.03 2.52 8.79
C ILE A 47 -2.04 1.90 7.85
N ALA A 48 -1.67 1.51 6.62
CA ALA A 48 -2.59 0.90 5.65
C ALA A 48 -2.99 -0.54 6.03
N THR A 49 -2.12 -1.31 6.68
CA THR A 49 -2.46 -2.68 7.13
C THR A 49 -3.46 -2.71 8.29
N HIS A 50 -3.43 -1.71 9.17
CA HIS A 50 -4.32 -1.61 10.32
C HIS A 50 -5.83 -1.56 9.96
N PRO A 51 -6.34 -0.68 9.07
CA PRO A 51 -7.74 -0.66 8.69
C PRO A 51 -8.17 -1.94 7.96
N VAL A 52 -7.27 -2.61 7.23
CA VAL A 52 -7.57 -3.89 6.59
C VAL A 52 -7.89 -4.97 7.64
N LYS A 53 -7.11 -5.01 8.72
CA LYS A 53 -7.39 -5.89 9.88
C LYS A 53 -8.67 -5.50 10.61
N GLN A 54 -8.89 -4.20 10.86
CA GLN A 54 -10.12 -3.72 11.50
C GLN A 54 -11.39 -4.03 10.70
N ALA A 55 -11.30 -4.05 9.38
CA ALA A 55 -12.41 -4.40 8.50
C ALA A 55 -12.62 -5.92 8.35
N ASN A 56 -11.82 -6.74 9.05
CA ASN A 56 -11.81 -8.20 8.94
C ASN A 56 -11.55 -8.68 7.49
N LYS A 57 -10.70 -7.97 6.74
CA LYS A 57 -10.35 -8.26 5.35
C LYS A 57 -8.87 -8.66 5.19
N GLU A 58 -8.36 -9.43 6.14
CA GLU A 58 -6.94 -9.81 6.18
C GLU A 58 -6.45 -10.57 4.93
N HIS A 59 -7.34 -11.22 4.19
CA HIS A 59 -7.04 -11.83 2.89
C HIS A 59 -6.43 -10.84 1.88
N LEU A 60 -6.72 -9.53 1.99
CA LEU A 60 -6.10 -8.49 1.17
C LEU A 60 -4.60 -8.31 1.47
N LEU A 61 -4.13 -8.79 2.62
CA LEU A 61 -2.72 -8.81 3.00
C LEU A 61 -2.02 -10.11 2.57
N GLY A 62 -2.71 -11.00 1.85
CA GLY A 62 -2.24 -12.32 1.46
C GLY A 62 -2.70 -13.41 2.43
N SER A 63 -3.08 -14.56 1.89
CA SER A 63 -3.57 -15.71 2.65
C SER A 63 -2.46 -16.74 2.91
N THR A 64 -1.48 -16.84 2.01
CA THR A 64 -0.27 -17.67 2.18
C THR A 64 0.96 -16.84 2.56
N ALA A 65 2.06 -17.50 2.93
CA ALA A 65 3.32 -16.81 3.21
C ALA A 65 3.88 -16.10 1.97
N GLU A 66 3.77 -16.75 0.80
CA GLU A 66 4.20 -16.22 -0.48
C GLU A 66 3.37 -14.99 -0.87
N GLU A 67 2.04 -15.06 -0.73
CA GLU A 67 1.17 -13.92 -1.03
C GLU A 67 1.46 -12.73 -0.09
N LYS A 68 1.67 -13.00 1.20
CA LYS A 68 2.04 -11.97 2.18
C LYS A 68 3.37 -11.30 1.82
N ALA A 69 4.37 -12.08 1.40
CA ALA A 69 5.66 -11.57 0.97
C ALA A 69 5.51 -10.67 -0.28
N VAL A 70 4.71 -11.10 -1.26
CA VAL A 70 4.43 -10.31 -2.47
C VAL A 70 3.72 -9.00 -2.12
N VAL A 71 2.70 -9.04 -1.26
CA VAL A 71 2.00 -7.82 -0.82
C VAL A 71 2.98 -6.86 -0.13
N GLN A 72 3.81 -7.37 0.77
CA GLN A 72 4.80 -6.55 1.48
C GLN A 72 5.82 -5.92 0.51
N GLN A 73 6.30 -6.67 -0.48
CA GLN A 73 7.20 -6.16 -1.51
C GLN A 73 6.55 -5.03 -2.32
N TRP A 74 5.28 -5.14 -2.69
CA TRP A 74 4.55 -4.08 -3.40
C TRP A 74 4.35 -2.83 -2.54
N LEU A 75 4.07 -3.02 -1.25
CA LEU A 75 3.96 -1.92 -0.29
C LEU A 75 5.28 -1.16 -0.11
N GLU A 76 6.40 -1.88 -0.08
CA GLU A 76 7.74 -1.28 -0.04
C GLU A 76 8.09 -0.58 -1.35
N TYR A 77 7.83 -1.21 -2.49
CA TYR A 77 8.05 -0.62 -3.82
C TYR A 77 7.31 0.71 -3.96
N ARG A 78 6.06 0.78 -3.49
CA ARG A 78 5.28 2.03 -3.47
C ARG A 78 6.03 3.15 -2.74
N VAL A 79 6.46 2.90 -1.50
CA VAL A 79 7.07 3.95 -0.65
C VAL A 79 8.50 4.29 -1.08
N ALA A 80 9.25 3.30 -1.57
CA ALA A 80 10.65 3.45 -1.93
C ALA A 80 10.84 4.01 -3.35
N GLN A 81 9.98 3.62 -4.29
CA GLN A 81 10.12 3.99 -5.70
C GLN A 81 9.03 4.98 -6.10
N VAL A 82 7.76 4.57 -6.07
CA VAL A 82 6.65 5.37 -6.60
C VAL A 82 6.55 6.74 -5.92
N ASP A 83 6.60 6.77 -4.58
CA ASP A 83 6.45 8.01 -3.82
C ASP A 83 7.70 8.93 -3.89
N ARG A 84 8.85 8.42 -4.36
CA ARG A 84 10.12 9.19 -4.44
C ARG A 84 10.45 9.70 -5.83
N HIS A 85 9.86 9.11 -6.88
CA HIS A 85 10.13 9.51 -8.27
C HIS A 85 9.21 10.64 -8.70
N SER A 86 9.76 11.85 -8.80
CA SER A 86 9.04 13.04 -9.26
C SER A 86 9.39 13.47 -10.69
N SER A 87 10.42 12.88 -11.32
CA SER A 87 10.82 13.22 -12.69
C SER A 87 10.08 12.38 -13.73
N LYS A 88 9.78 12.99 -14.87
CA LYS A 88 9.02 12.40 -15.97
C LYS A 88 9.73 11.18 -16.57
N GLU A 89 11.05 11.23 -16.66
CA GLU A 89 11.90 10.16 -17.16
C GLU A 89 11.88 8.94 -16.22
N ASN A 90 11.94 9.16 -14.91
CA ASN A 90 11.90 8.07 -13.94
C ASN A 90 10.53 7.40 -13.88
N ILE A 91 9.45 8.16 -14.07
CA ILE A 91 8.09 7.61 -14.14
C ILE A 91 7.96 6.68 -15.35
N HIS A 92 8.52 7.03 -16.51
CA HIS A 92 8.43 6.18 -17.70
C HIS A 92 9.18 4.86 -17.54
N THR A 93 10.37 4.87 -16.93
CA THR A 93 11.12 3.64 -16.61
C THR A 93 10.34 2.79 -15.62
N LEU A 94 9.80 3.40 -14.56
CA LEU A 94 8.95 2.73 -13.57
C LEU A 94 7.74 2.03 -14.22
N LEU A 95 7.05 2.72 -15.12
CA LEU A 95 5.88 2.17 -15.81
C LEU A 95 6.26 1.02 -16.77
N LYS A 96 7.41 1.10 -17.45
CA LYS A 96 7.91 0.00 -18.30
C LYS A 96 8.21 -1.25 -17.49
N ASP A 97 8.97 -1.11 -16.40
CA ASP A 97 9.33 -2.24 -15.54
C ASP A 97 8.08 -2.90 -14.95
N LEU A 98 7.11 -2.08 -14.53
CA LEU A 98 5.84 -2.55 -14.01
C LEU A 98 5.00 -3.29 -15.07
N ASN A 99 4.96 -2.77 -16.30
CA ASN A 99 4.26 -3.41 -17.40
C ASN A 99 4.86 -4.79 -17.71
N SER A 100 6.18 -4.88 -17.84
CA SER A 100 6.87 -6.16 -18.10
C SER A 100 6.65 -7.18 -16.97
N TYR A 101 6.68 -6.75 -15.71
CA TYR A 101 6.38 -7.64 -14.58
C TYR A 101 4.94 -8.20 -14.65
N LEU A 102 3.96 -7.34 -14.96
CA LEU A 102 2.55 -7.73 -15.03
C LEU A 102 2.26 -8.66 -16.21
N GLU A 103 2.89 -8.44 -17.36
CA GLU A 103 2.84 -9.34 -18.51
C GLU A 103 3.35 -10.74 -18.14
N ILE A 104 4.55 -10.83 -17.56
CA ILE A 104 5.13 -12.11 -17.11
C ILE A 104 4.18 -12.83 -16.14
N LYS A 105 3.60 -12.09 -15.18
CA LYS A 105 2.68 -12.67 -14.20
C LYS A 105 1.38 -13.16 -14.83
N SER A 106 0.84 -12.45 -15.83
CA SER A 106 -0.33 -12.90 -16.60
C SER A 106 -0.02 -14.17 -17.37
N THR A 107 1.08 -14.17 -18.13
CA THR A 107 1.50 -15.32 -18.93
C THR A 107 1.75 -16.56 -18.07
N LEU A 108 2.37 -16.41 -16.89
CA LEU A 108 2.55 -17.53 -15.96
C LEU A 108 1.20 -18.08 -15.46
N ARG A 109 0.22 -17.22 -15.17
CA ARG A 109 -1.14 -17.68 -14.80
C ARG A 109 -1.81 -18.46 -15.93
N ASP A 110 -1.66 -18.02 -17.16
CA ASP A 110 -2.28 -18.66 -18.34
C ASP A 110 -1.67 -20.05 -18.63
N ILE A 111 -0.40 -20.28 -18.29
CA ILE A 111 0.27 -21.59 -18.45
C ILE A 111 -0.08 -22.57 -17.31
N THR A 112 -0.58 -22.09 -16.17
CA THR A 112 -0.85 -22.92 -14.99
C THR A 112 -2.32 -23.38 -14.88
N LEU A 113 -3.18 -23.02 -15.82
CA LEU A 113 -4.57 -23.47 -15.90
C LEU A 113 -4.73 -24.50 -17.04
N PRO A 114 -5.08 -25.77 -16.75
CA PRO A 114 -5.47 -26.75 -17.77
C PRO A 114 -6.87 -26.50 -18.35
#